data_AF-J3ABE4-F1
#
_entry.id   AF-J3ABE4-F1
#
_cell.length_a   1.000
_cell.length_b   1.000
_cell.length_c   1.000
_cell.angle_alpha   90.00
_cell.angle_beta   90.00
_cell.angle_gamma   90.00
#
_symmetry.space_group_name_H-M   'P 1'
#
loop_
_entity.id
_entity.type
_entity.pdbx_description
1 polymer ?
#
loop_
_entity_poly.entity_id
_entity_poly.type
_entity_poly.pdbx_seq_one_letter_code
_entity_poly.pdbx_strand_id
1 'polypeptide(L)'
;MDVALTTHDNEDTCISAEFWCLAEDQFDTQILSEELCLIPTSTRKKGELTQGKIPAPDTSWEISTSYEASLDINNQLLPLLRMLDGKQKILQDLKQEHNLIYGIEFFIYAYERQIPRMKLTQETIQFMSEIGGMAMINIIIYPDDLPPNLELKAPQGTSIKVAFLVKGADTQPDLNPQLLQVSSHASWIQGEQTSDEAVWYLETLEEETDDTEELLLAMINTLKEEKESLISQKEEQNLSYEIVVYAHVRNRQEPAITAKENVISLLHEIGATLEFVLFYASEENRYEDDGLI
;
A
#
# COMPACT_ATOMS: atom_id res chain seq x y z
N MET A 1 -1.02 24.93 3.16
CA MET A 1 -2.49 25.03 3.08
C MET A 1 -3.05 24.31 4.30
N ASP A 2 -3.76 25.02 5.18
CA ASP A 2 -4.68 24.35 6.09
C ASP A 2 -5.84 23.92 5.21
N VAL A 3 -5.93 22.62 4.93
CA VAL A 3 -7.19 22.04 4.49
C VAL A 3 -8.10 22.27 5.68
N ALA A 4 -8.97 23.28 5.56
CA ALA A 4 -10.11 23.37 6.44
C ALA A 4 -10.74 21.98 6.41
N LEU A 5 -10.70 21.28 7.54
CA LEU A 5 -11.56 20.15 7.82
C LEU A 5 -12.99 20.71 7.72
N THR A 6 -13.48 20.86 6.49
CA THR A 6 -14.89 20.97 6.22
C THR A 6 -15.47 19.74 6.86
N THR A 7 -16.25 19.94 7.92
CA THR A 7 -17.01 18.91 8.59
C THR A 7 -17.76 18.16 7.51
N HIS A 8 -17.26 16.97 7.16
CA HIS A 8 -17.96 16.09 6.24
C HIS A 8 -19.21 15.65 7.01
N ASP A 9 -20.34 16.30 6.72
CA ASP A 9 -21.67 15.94 7.24
C ASP A 9 -22.15 14.57 6.68
N ASN A 10 -21.30 13.84 5.94
CA ASN A 10 -21.52 12.49 5.46
C ASN A 10 -20.53 11.54 6.14
N GLU A 11 -21.07 10.51 6.80
CA GLU A 11 -20.38 9.35 7.37
C GLU A 11 -19.85 8.39 6.27
N ASP A 12 -19.37 8.93 5.15
CA ASP A 12 -18.91 8.14 4.00
C ASP A 12 -17.38 8.12 3.95
N THR A 13 -16.79 6.93 3.75
CA THR A 13 -15.35 6.81 3.53
C THR A 13 -14.94 7.60 2.29
N CYS A 14 -13.98 8.52 2.47
CA CYS A 14 -13.46 9.40 1.43
C CYS A 14 -12.01 9.06 1.12
N ILE A 15 -11.68 9.03 -0.18
CA ILE A 15 -10.35 8.71 -0.67
C ILE A 15 -9.88 9.85 -1.58
N SER A 16 -8.61 10.21 -1.45
CA SER A 16 -7.84 10.97 -2.43
C SER A 16 -6.59 10.19 -2.79
N ALA A 17 -6.15 10.29 -4.04
CA ALA A 17 -4.88 9.76 -4.50
C ALA A 17 -4.00 10.91 -5.00
N GLU A 18 -2.70 10.80 -4.78
CA GLU A 18 -1.69 11.74 -5.24
C GLU A 18 -0.56 10.99 -5.95
N PHE A 19 -0.14 11.48 -7.10
CA PHE A 19 1.17 11.17 -7.66
C PHE A 19 2.11 12.33 -7.32
N TRP A 20 3.22 12.01 -6.67
CA TRP A 20 4.20 12.99 -6.24
C TRP A 20 5.58 12.69 -6.82
N CYS A 21 6.33 13.76 -7.02
CA CYS A 21 7.73 13.76 -7.39
C CYS A 21 8.51 14.61 -6.39
N LEU A 22 9.55 14.03 -5.80
CA LEU A 22 10.46 14.72 -4.88
C LEU A 22 11.86 14.84 -5.49
N ALA A 23 12.51 15.97 -5.22
CA ALA A 23 13.92 16.19 -5.52
C ALA A 23 14.65 16.68 -4.25
N GLU A 24 15.80 16.07 -3.95
CA GLU A 24 16.62 16.41 -2.80
C GLU A 24 17.23 17.83 -2.91
N ASP A 25 17.42 18.32 -4.13
CA ASP A 25 18.03 19.61 -4.44
C ASP A 25 17.02 20.64 -4.99
N GLN A 26 17.51 21.84 -5.34
CA GLN A 26 16.72 22.86 -6.02
C GLN A 26 16.47 22.47 -7.48
N PHE A 27 15.52 21.56 -7.67
CA PHE A 27 14.96 21.20 -8.97
C PHE A 27 13.95 22.26 -9.43
N ASP A 28 13.92 22.57 -10.73
CA ASP A 28 12.88 23.43 -11.28
C ASP A 28 11.65 22.60 -11.67
N THR A 29 10.62 22.68 -10.83
CA THR A 29 9.35 21.96 -11.01
C THR A 29 8.62 22.33 -12.31
N GLN A 30 9.00 23.43 -12.96
CA GLN A 30 8.48 23.79 -14.27
C GLN A 30 8.90 22.80 -15.36
N ILE A 31 10.09 22.19 -15.25
CA ILE A 31 10.58 21.17 -16.20
C ILE A 31 9.62 19.98 -16.26
N LEU A 32 9.19 19.47 -15.10
CA LEU A 32 8.18 18.39 -15.04
C LEU A 32 6.88 18.80 -15.73
N SER A 33 6.39 20.01 -15.46
CA SER A 33 5.14 20.50 -16.03
C SER A 33 5.20 20.58 -17.56
N GLU A 34 6.33 21.02 -18.11
CA GLU A 34 6.56 21.17 -19.55
C GLU A 34 6.75 19.83 -20.24
N GLU A 35 7.63 18.97 -19.73
CA GLU A 35 7.94 17.66 -20.32
C GLU A 35 6.74 16.70 -20.24
N LEU A 36 6.01 16.72 -19.12
CA LEU A 36 4.80 15.91 -18.98
C LEU A 36 3.59 16.56 -19.65
N CYS A 37 3.65 17.85 -20.00
CA CYS A 37 2.50 18.64 -20.45
C CYS A 37 1.32 18.55 -19.46
N LEU A 38 1.62 18.66 -18.16
CA LEU A 38 0.66 18.57 -17.06
C LEU A 38 0.73 19.82 -16.18
N ILE A 39 -0.41 20.20 -15.60
CA ILE A 39 -0.48 21.26 -14.60
C ILE A 39 -0.51 20.59 -13.22
N PRO A 40 0.48 20.84 -12.34
CA PRO A 40 0.46 20.28 -11.00
C PRO A 40 -0.71 20.85 -10.19
N THR A 41 -1.25 20.03 -9.30
CA THR A 41 -2.15 20.49 -8.24
C THR A 41 -1.36 21.30 -7.20
N SER A 42 -0.11 20.92 -6.95
CA SER A 42 0.75 21.55 -5.95
C SER A 42 2.21 21.45 -6.36
N THR A 43 2.98 22.49 -6.01
CA THR A 43 4.44 22.50 -6.10
C THR A 43 4.98 23.19 -4.87
N ARG A 44 6.10 22.70 -4.35
CA ARG A 44 6.77 23.32 -3.21
C ARG A 44 8.27 23.32 -3.41
N LYS A 45 8.96 24.39 -3.03
CA LYS A 45 10.44 24.42 -3.08
C LYS A 45 11.04 24.04 -1.74
N LYS A 46 12.15 23.29 -1.77
CA LYS A 46 12.94 22.98 -0.57
C LYS A 46 13.26 24.26 0.21
N GLY A 47 13.05 24.22 1.52
CA GLY A 47 13.26 25.37 2.42
C GLY A 47 12.13 26.41 2.42
N GLU A 48 11.12 26.26 1.56
CA GLU A 48 9.99 27.19 1.50
C GLU A 48 9.13 27.08 2.77
N LEU A 49 8.92 28.23 3.42
CA LEU A 49 8.08 28.38 4.59
C LEU A 49 6.62 28.52 4.15
N THR A 50 5.78 27.59 4.60
CA THR A 50 4.33 27.80 4.60
C THR A 50 3.94 28.41 5.95
N GLN A 51 2.91 29.27 5.98
CA GLN A 51 2.52 30.05 7.16
C GLN A 51 2.44 29.17 8.43
N GLY A 52 3.41 29.36 9.35
CA GLY A 52 3.47 28.66 10.64
C GLY A 52 4.11 27.26 10.65
N LYS A 53 4.68 26.76 9.53
CA LYS A 53 5.20 25.39 9.42
C LYS A 53 6.73 25.30 9.30
N ILE A 54 7.23 24.09 9.54
CA ILE A 54 8.61 23.66 9.27
C ILE A 54 8.90 23.88 7.77
N PRO A 55 10.10 24.38 7.41
CA PRO A 55 10.53 24.49 6.02
C PRO A 55 10.34 23.18 5.26
N ALA A 56 10.02 23.24 3.97
CA ALA A 56 9.88 22.03 3.16
C ALA A 56 11.19 21.23 3.20
N PRO A 57 11.17 19.93 3.54
CA PRO A 57 12.37 19.11 3.55
C PRO A 57 12.94 18.96 2.14
N ASP A 58 12.07 18.95 1.12
CA ASP A 58 12.41 18.69 -0.28
C ASP A 58 11.60 19.59 -1.23
N THR A 59 12.02 19.59 -2.50
CA THR A 59 11.25 20.20 -3.58
C THR A 59 10.23 19.18 -4.11
N SER A 60 8.96 19.55 -4.19
CA SER A 60 7.87 18.66 -4.63
C SER A 60 7.09 19.20 -5.84
N TRP A 61 6.63 18.26 -6.67
CA TRP A 61 5.66 18.46 -7.75
C TRP A 61 4.61 17.36 -7.64
N GLU A 62 3.33 17.74 -7.59
CA GLU A 62 2.23 16.84 -7.21
C GLU A 62 1.04 17.02 -8.16
N ILE A 63 0.41 15.90 -8.56
CA ILE A 63 -0.94 15.88 -9.13
C ILE A 63 -1.81 14.99 -8.26
N SER A 64 -2.97 15.49 -7.86
CA SER A 64 -3.86 14.79 -6.93
C SER A 64 -5.32 14.87 -7.34
N THR A 65 -6.09 13.88 -6.92
CA THR A 65 -7.55 13.90 -7.01
C THR A 65 -8.14 14.63 -5.81
N SER A 66 -9.35 15.18 -5.96
CA SER A 66 -10.16 15.57 -4.80
C SER A 66 -10.45 14.37 -3.90
N TYR A 67 -10.79 14.65 -2.64
CA TYR A 67 -11.45 13.67 -1.78
C TYR A 67 -12.84 13.37 -2.31
N GLU A 68 -13.10 12.09 -2.57
CA GLU A 68 -14.38 11.60 -3.08
C GLU A 68 -14.80 10.35 -2.31
N ALA A 69 -16.11 10.20 -2.08
CA ALA A 69 -16.67 9.01 -1.44
C ALA A 69 -16.36 7.77 -2.28
N SER A 70 -15.68 6.78 -1.69
CA SER A 70 -15.27 5.57 -2.39
C SER A 70 -14.90 4.45 -1.40
N LEU A 71 -15.16 3.21 -1.80
CA LEU A 71 -14.72 2.00 -1.09
C LEU A 71 -13.66 1.22 -1.86
N ASP A 72 -13.05 1.83 -2.88
CA ASP A 72 -11.95 1.24 -3.65
C ASP A 72 -10.97 2.34 -4.06
N ILE A 73 -9.70 2.21 -3.65
CA ILE A 73 -8.65 3.18 -3.99
C ILE A 73 -8.44 3.33 -5.50
N ASN A 74 -8.81 2.31 -6.28
CA ASN A 74 -8.64 2.32 -7.73
C ASN A 74 -9.52 3.35 -8.43
N ASN A 75 -10.63 3.76 -7.82
CA ASN A 75 -11.50 4.81 -8.38
C ASN A 75 -10.77 6.16 -8.47
N GLN A 76 -9.90 6.46 -7.50
CA GLN A 76 -9.08 7.68 -7.47
C GLN A 76 -7.75 7.50 -8.21
N LEU A 77 -7.20 6.28 -8.20
CA LEU A 77 -5.95 5.96 -8.89
C LEU A 77 -6.07 6.01 -10.42
N LEU A 78 -7.12 5.42 -10.99
CA LEU A 78 -7.26 5.28 -12.45
C LEU A 78 -7.22 6.63 -13.19
N PRO A 79 -7.87 7.70 -12.73
CA PRO A 79 -7.70 9.03 -13.31
C PRO A 79 -6.25 9.52 -13.34
N LEU A 80 -5.46 9.28 -12.28
CA LEU A 80 -4.04 9.64 -12.24
C LEU A 80 -3.24 8.85 -13.28
N LEU A 81 -3.42 7.52 -13.31
CA LEU A 81 -2.72 6.67 -14.27
C LEU A 81 -3.04 7.06 -15.72
N ARG A 82 -4.29 7.42 -16.02
CA ARG A 82 -4.67 7.93 -17.36
C ARG A 82 -3.98 9.24 -17.74
N MET A 83 -3.70 10.12 -16.76
CA MET A 83 -2.94 11.35 -17.04
C MET A 83 -1.46 11.06 -17.30
N LEU A 84 -0.93 9.98 -16.73
CA LEU A 84 0.48 9.58 -16.84
C LEU A 84 0.72 8.54 -17.94
N ASP A 85 -0.33 8.02 -18.55
CA ASP A 85 -0.24 7.03 -19.64
C ASP A 85 0.60 7.55 -20.81
N GLY A 86 1.52 6.70 -21.28
CA GLY A 86 2.50 7.04 -22.31
C GLY A 86 3.63 7.97 -21.87
N LYS A 87 3.71 8.38 -20.59
CA LYS A 87 4.76 9.28 -20.08
C LYS A 87 5.88 8.55 -19.34
N GLN A 88 5.85 7.22 -19.25
CA GLN A 88 6.81 6.42 -18.48
C GLN A 88 8.25 6.69 -18.91
N LYS A 89 8.50 6.77 -20.22
CA LYS A 89 9.86 7.04 -20.73
C LYS A 89 10.37 8.43 -20.32
N ILE A 90 9.49 9.44 -20.37
CA ILE A 90 9.82 10.81 -19.95
C ILE A 90 10.12 10.84 -18.45
N LEU A 91 9.29 10.18 -17.64
CA LEU A 91 9.51 10.06 -16.19
C LEU A 91 10.82 9.35 -15.86
N GLN A 92 11.16 8.27 -16.57
CA GLN A 92 12.45 7.58 -16.41
C GLN A 92 13.63 8.49 -16.72
N ASP A 93 13.56 9.23 -17.83
CA ASP A 93 14.64 10.14 -18.27
C ASP A 93 14.82 11.27 -17.25
N LEU A 94 13.73 11.88 -16.77
CA LEU A 94 13.76 12.92 -15.73
C LEU A 94 14.28 12.39 -14.38
N LYS A 95 13.92 11.15 -14.01
CA LYS A 95 14.45 10.52 -12.79
C LYS A 95 15.96 10.35 -12.86
N GLN A 96 16.49 9.92 -14.01
CA GLN A 96 17.93 9.76 -14.21
C GLN A 96 18.67 11.11 -14.27
N GLU A 97 18.09 12.11 -14.94
CA GLU A 97 18.71 13.42 -15.12
C GLU A 97 18.73 14.25 -13.82
N HIS A 98 17.68 14.14 -13.01
CA HIS A 98 17.46 15.02 -11.85
C HIS A 98 17.39 14.28 -10.51
N ASN A 99 17.68 12.98 -10.49
CA ASN A 99 17.62 12.12 -9.29
C ASN A 99 16.26 12.21 -8.57
N LEU A 100 15.18 12.14 -9.36
CA LEU A 100 13.82 12.28 -8.84
C LEU A 100 13.35 11.00 -8.16
N ILE A 101 12.58 11.18 -7.09
CA ILE A 101 11.87 10.09 -6.40
C ILE A 101 10.39 10.23 -6.73
N TYR A 102 9.77 9.15 -7.20
CA TYR A 102 8.35 9.12 -7.51
C TYR A 102 7.60 8.26 -6.52
N GLY A 103 6.35 8.63 -6.26
CA GLY A 103 5.43 7.78 -5.55
C GLY A 103 3.98 8.09 -5.82
N ILE A 104 3.14 7.14 -5.42
CA ILE A 104 1.71 7.32 -5.31
C ILE A 104 1.34 7.19 -3.85
N GLU A 105 0.58 8.15 -3.35
CA GLU A 105 0.10 8.18 -1.98
C GLU A 105 -1.42 8.25 -1.96
N PHE A 106 -2.02 7.43 -1.10
CA PHE A 106 -3.46 7.45 -0.85
C PHE A 106 -3.71 8.10 0.50
N PHE A 107 -4.64 9.05 0.52
CA PHE A 107 -5.15 9.66 1.73
C PHE A 107 -6.58 9.21 1.94
N ILE A 108 -6.83 8.47 3.01
CA ILE A 108 -8.10 7.82 3.28
C ILE A 108 -8.65 8.34 4.60
N TYR A 109 -9.86 8.88 4.56
CA TYR A 109 -10.69 9.12 5.72
C TYR A 109 -11.74 8.00 5.76
N ALA A 110 -11.51 6.98 6.57
CA ALA A 110 -12.41 5.84 6.68
C ALA A 110 -13.33 5.99 7.89
N TYR A 111 -14.61 5.71 7.73
CA TYR A 111 -15.54 5.54 8.85
C TYR A 111 -15.58 4.06 9.24
N GLU A 112 -15.77 3.78 10.53
CA GLU A 112 -15.80 2.41 11.04
C GLU A 112 -16.81 1.58 10.23
N ARG A 113 -16.46 0.32 9.91
CA ARG A 113 -17.21 -0.58 8.99
C ARG A 113 -17.18 -0.24 7.49
N GLN A 114 -16.58 0.87 7.09
CA GLN A 114 -16.40 1.27 5.69
C GLN A 114 -14.92 1.30 5.27
N ILE A 115 -14.14 0.29 5.69
CA ILE A 115 -12.75 0.16 5.27
C ILE A 115 -12.71 -0.10 3.76
N PRO A 116 -12.05 0.75 2.95
CA PRO A 116 -12.03 0.59 1.51
C PRO A 116 -11.14 -0.59 1.13
N ARG A 117 -11.40 -1.13 -0.06
CA ARG A 117 -10.47 -2.05 -0.72
C ARG A 117 -9.21 -1.30 -1.13
N MET A 118 -8.07 -1.76 -0.64
CA MET A 118 -6.76 -1.16 -0.89
C MET A 118 -5.87 -2.13 -1.66
N LYS A 119 -6.16 -2.31 -2.95
CA LYS A 119 -5.43 -3.24 -3.81
C LYS A 119 -4.71 -2.51 -4.92
N LEU A 120 -3.39 -2.70 -4.99
CA LEU A 120 -2.58 -2.35 -6.15
C LEU A 120 -2.67 -3.48 -7.18
N THR A 121 -3.23 -3.14 -8.34
CA THR A 121 -3.38 -4.08 -9.46
C THR A 121 -2.04 -4.32 -10.17
N GLN A 122 -1.99 -5.35 -11.03
CA GLN A 122 -0.81 -5.57 -11.86
C GLN A 122 -0.49 -4.37 -12.77
N GLU A 123 -1.51 -3.69 -13.31
CA GLU A 123 -1.34 -2.49 -14.12
C GLU A 123 -0.67 -1.36 -13.32
N THR A 124 -1.14 -1.14 -12.08
CA THR A 124 -0.53 -0.17 -11.17
C THR A 124 0.91 -0.54 -10.83
N ILE A 125 1.15 -1.80 -10.45
CA ILE A 125 2.48 -2.29 -10.06
C ILE A 125 3.44 -2.20 -11.24
N GLN A 126 3.00 -2.53 -12.46
CA GLN A 126 3.77 -2.38 -13.68
C GLN A 126 4.15 -0.91 -13.90
N PHE A 127 3.18 0.01 -13.91
CA PHE A 127 3.45 1.43 -14.10
C PHE A 127 4.47 1.95 -13.09
N MET A 128 4.28 1.61 -11.80
CA MET A 128 5.17 2.02 -10.73
C MET A 128 6.56 1.40 -10.87
N SER A 129 6.66 0.13 -11.27
CA SER A 129 7.96 -0.51 -11.53
C SER A 129 8.69 0.16 -12.70
N GLU A 130 7.98 0.48 -13.78
CA GLU A 130 8.57 1.12 -14.97
C GLU A 130 9.19 2.47 -14.61
N ILE A 131 8.56 3.28 -13.77
CA ILE A 131 9.10 4.59 -13.38
C ILE A 131 10.05 4.54 -12.17
N GLY A 132 10.24 3.37 -11.55
CA GLY A 132 10.95 3.23 -10.29
C GLY A 132 10.26 3.99 -9.15
N GLY A 133 8.96 3.83 -9.00
CA GLY A 133 8.13 4.49 -7.99
C GLY A 133 7.82 3.60 -6.78
N MET A 134 7.30 4.23 -5.73
CA MET A 134 6.79 3.56 -4.52
C MET A 134 5.33 3.86 -4.26
N ALA A 135 4.64 3.03 -3.48
CA ALA A 135 3.25 3.27 -3.08
C ALA A 135 3.14 3.45 -1.56
N MET A 136 2.30 4.38 -1.12
CA MET A 136 2.05 4.70 0.28
C MET A 136 0.54 4.80 0.55
N ILE A 137 0.09 4.36 1.72
CA ILE A 137 -1.29 4.55 2.17
C ILE A 137 -1.27 5.19 3.55
N ASN A 138 -1.86 6.38 3.64
CA ASN A 138 -2.21 7.03 4.89
C ASN A 138 -3.70 6.88 5.11
N ILE A 139 -4.08 6.24 6.21
CA ILE A 139 -5.46 6.07 6.59
C ILE A 139 -5.70 6.66 7.97
N ILE A 140 -6.74 7.46 8.08
CA ILE A 140 -7.30 7.92 9.34
C ILE A 140 -8.66 7.26 9.50
N ILE A 141 -8.87 6.59 10.64
CA ILE A 141 -10.11 5.87 10.92
C ILE A 141 -10.94 6.63 11.97
N TYR A 142 -12.14 7.07 11.56
CA TYR A 142 -13.12 7.68 12.44
C TYR A 142 -14.03 6.60 13.05
N PRO A 143 -14.11 6.49 14.38
CA PRO A 143 -15.01 5.55 15.03
C PRO A 143 -16.46 6.03 14.93
N ASP A 144 -17.40 5.10 14.76
CA ASP A 144 -18.83 5.43 14.59
C ASP A 144 -19.47 5.97 15.88
N ASP A 145 -19.03 5.51 17.06
CA ASP A 145 -19.53 5.98 18.37
C ASP A 145 -18.58 5.55 19.51
N LEU A 146 -17.60 6.39 19.87
CA LEU A 146 -16.80 6.18 21.09
C LEU A 146 -17.21 7.20 22.16
N PRO A 147 -17.68 6.77 23.36
CA PRO A 147 -17.97 7.71 24.43
C PRO A 147 -16.70 8.48 24.80
N PRO A 148 -16.79 9.80 25.04
CA PRO A 148 -15.63 10.69 25.20
C PRO A 148 -14.71 10.37 26.39
N ASN A 149 -15.05 9.38 27.21
CA ASN A 149 -14.37 9.03 28.45
C ASN A 149 -13.95 7.54 28.54
N LEU A 150 -13.79 6.84 27.41
CA LEU A 150 -13.29 5.47 27.44
C LEU A 150 -11.80 5.45 27.81
N GLU A 151 -11.47 4.96 29.00
CA GLU A 151 -10.08 4.67 29.38
C GLU A 151 -9.58 3.49 28.52
N LEU A 152 -8.72 3.79 27.53
CA LEU A 152 -8.00 2.79 26.78
C LEU A 152 -7.11 1.99 27.75
N LYS A 153 -7.40 0.69 27.94
CA LYS A 153 -6.51 -0.21 28.68
C LYS A 153 -5.16 -0.30 27.93
N ALA A 154 -4.10 -0.58 28.70
CA ALA A 154 -2.68 -0.58 28.31
C ALA A 154 -2.37 -1.01 26.85
N PRO A 155 -1.32 -0.42 26.24
CA PRO A 155 -1.13 -0.36 24.80
C PRO A 155 -0.77 -1.75 24.28
N GLN A 156 -1.64 -2.33 23.48
CA GLN A 156 -1.18 -3.22 22.43
C GLN A 156 -1.19 -2.37 21.18
N GLY A 157 -0.02 -2.21 20.56
CA GLY A 157 0.15 -1.53 19.29
C GLY A 157 -0.56 -2.28 18.17
N THR A 158 -0.54 -1.68 16.98
CA THR A 158 -0.98 -2.36 15.76
C THR A 158 -0.14 -3.60 15.53
N SER A 159 -0.79 -4.68 15.12
CA SER A 159 -0.11 -5.93 14.78
C SER A 159 -0.26 -6.22 13.31
N ILE A 160 0.86 -6.55 12.66
CA ILE A 160 0.95 -6.69 11.21
C ILE A 160 1.46 -8.10 10.88
N LYS A 161 0.87 -8.70 9.84
CA LYS A 161 1.37 -9.93 9.21
C LYS A 161 1.29 -9.79 7.70
N VAL A 162 2.21 -10.43 6.98
CA VAL A 162 2.25 -10.43 5.51
C VAL A 162 2.10 -11.86 5.02
N ALA A 163 1.21 -12.07 4.05
CA ALA A 163 1.03 -13.36 3.41
C ALA A 163 1.28 -13.28 1.91
N PHE A 164 1.93 -14.28 1.36
CA PHE A 164 2.04 -14.53 -0.08
C PHE A 164 1.07 -15.66 -0.44
N LEU A 165 0.11 -15.36 -1.31
CA LEU A 165 -0.94 -16.26 -1.75
C LEU A 165 -0.64 -16.74 -3.17
N VAL A 166 -0.80 -18.05 -3.38
CA VAL A 166 -0.75 -18.72 -4.68
C VAL A 166 -2.12 -19.32 -4.95
N LYS A 167 -2.80 -18.85 -6.00
CA LYS A 167 -4.15 -19.30 -6.37
C LYS A 167 -4.14 -20.02 -7.71
N GLY A 168 -5.07 -20.96 -7.87
CA GLY A 168 -5.24 -21.76 -9.09
C GLY A 168 -4.40 -23.04 -9.13
N ALA A 169 -3.69 -23.36 -8.04
CA ALA A 169 -2.84 -24.53 -7.97
C ALA A 169 -3.61 -25.74 -7.40
N ASP A 170 -4.00 -26.68 -8.27
CA ASP A 170 -4.59 -27.97 -7.85
C ASP A 170 -3.62 -28.81 -6.98
N THR A 171 -2.34 -28.46 -6.99
CA THR A 171 -1.28 -29.07 -6.19
C THR A 171 -0.47 -28.00 -5.47
N GLN A 172 0.21 -28.40 -4.38
CA GLN A 172 1.10 -27.50 -3.66
C GLN A 172 2.21 -26.95 -4.58
N PRO A 173 2.44 -25.63 -4.62
CA PRO A 173 3.53 -25.06 -5.40
C PRO A 173 4.89 -25.57 -4.89
N ASP A 174 5.82 -25.84 -5.81
CA ASP A 174 7.16 -26.33 -5.48
C ASP A 174 8.03 -25.14 -5.05
N LEU A 175 7.77 -24.64 -3.84
CA LEU A 175 8.48 -23.52 -3.23
C LEU A 175 9.20 -24.03 -1.98
N ASN A 176 10.48 -23.67 -1.83
CA ASN A 176 11.28 -24.13 -0.72
C ASN A 176 10.97 -23.33 0.56
N PRO A 177 10.22 -23.88 1.53
CA PRO A 177 9.77 -23.12 2.70
C PRO A 177 10.94 -22.70 3.61
N GLN A 178 12.10 -23.36 3.49
CA GLN A 178 13.29 -23.08 4.30
C GLN A 178 14.09 -21.90 3.78
N LEU A 179 14.08 -21.66 2.46
CA LEU A 179 14.64 -20.42 1.88
C LEU A 179 13.78 -19.22 2.26
N LEU A 180 12.49 -19.46 2.53
CA LEU A 180 11.56 -18.38 2.74
C LEU A 180 11.71 -17.65 4.08
N GLN A 181 12.53 -18.09 5.05
CA GLN A 181 13.00 -17.38 6.28
C GLN A 181 12.05 -16.42 7.07
N VAL A 182 10.77 -16.30 6.71
CA VAL A 182 9.67 -15.99 7.61
C VAL A 182 9.72 -17.02 8.72
N SER A 183 9.46 -16.61 9.96
CA SER A 183 9.76 -17.38 11.18
C SER A 183 9.52 -18.90 11.08
N SER A 184 10.03 -19.66 12.06
CA SER A 184 9.86 -21.12 12.21
C SER A 184 8.42 -21.68 12.17
N HIS A 185 7.40 -20.88 11.88
CA HIS A 185 5.99 -21.24 11.77
C HIS A 185 5.35 -20.87 10.42
N ALA A 186 6.13 -20.57 9.36
CA ALA A 186 5.61 -20.52 7.99
C ALA A 186 4.82 -21.80 7.70
N SER A 187 3.49 -21.69 7.73
CA SER A 187 2.61 -22.83 7.61
C SER A 187 1.92 -22.79 6.26
N TRP A 188 2.10 -23.85 5.48
CA TRP A 188 1.24 -24.10 4.33
C TRP A 188 -0.08 -24.61 4.87
N ILE A 189 -1.05 -23.73 4.97
CA ILE A 189 -2.40 -24.15 5.25
C ILE A 189 -3.14 -24.10 3.92
N GLN A 190 -3.67 -25.25 3.53
CA GLN A 190 -4.61 -25.34 2.42
C GLN A 190 -5.89 -24.61 2.87
N GLY A 191 -6.09 -23.39 2.37
CA GLY A 191 -7.20 -22.52 2.76
C GLY A 191 -8.52 -22.93 2.09
N GLU A 192 -9.61 -22.76 2.83
CA GLU A 192 -10.98 -23.20 2.57
C GLU A 192 -11.44 -23.12 1.10
N GLN A 193 -12.12 -24.18 0.62
CA GLN A 193 -12.91 -24.19 -0.62
C GLN A 193 -14.09 -23.19 -0.52
N THR A 194 -13.80 -21.90 -0.50
CA THR A 194 -14.82 -20.84 -0.52
C THR A 194 -15.04 -20.31 -1.94
N SER A 195 -14.12 -20.64 -2.85
CA SER A 195 -14.23 -20.46 -4.30
C SER A 195 -13.74 -21.74 -5.00
N ASP A 196 -14.12 -21.96 -6.25
CA ASP A 196 -13.73 -23.10 -7.09
C ASP A 196 -12.19 -23.24 -7.34
N GLU A 197 -11.36 -22.45 -6.67
CA GLU A 197 -9.90 -22.41 -6.82
C GLU A 197 -9.20 -22.75 -5.49
N ALA A 198 -8.19 -23.63 -5.57
CA ALA A 198 -7.29 -23.91 -4.47
C ALA A 198 -6.37 -22.70 -4.20
N VAL A 199 -6.23 -22.35 -2.92
CA VAL A 199 -5.37 -21.26 -2.45
C VAL A 199 -4.36 -21.81 -1.45
N TRP A 200 -3.09 -21.53 -1.72
CA TRP A 200 -1.97 -21.78 -0.82
C TRP A 200 -1.46 -20.45 -0.30
N TYR A 201 -1.06 -20.40 0.97
CA TYR A 201 -0.43 -19.21 1.52
C TYR A 201 0.84 -19.52 2.30
N LEU A 202 1.73 -18.55 2.27
CA LEU A 202 2.95 -18.44 3.07
C LEU A 202 2.86 -17.15 3.87
N GLU A 203 2.93 -17.19 5.19
CA GLU A 203 2.75 -16.02 6.04
C GLU A 203 3.93 -15.75 6.99
N THR A 204 4.14 -14.47 7.33
CA THR A 204 5.00 -14.03 8.43
C THR A 204 4.33 -14.32 9.77
N LEU A 205 5.10 -14.21 10.86
CA LEU A 205 4.43 -14.02 12.16
C LEU A 205 3.70 -12.70 12.16
N GLU A 206 2.66 -12.65 12.98
CA GLU A 206 2.09 -11.40 13.42
C GLU A 206 3.07 -10.73 14.39
N GLU A 207 3.51 -9.52 14.03
CA GLU A 207 4.43 -8.70 14.83
C GLU A 207 3.73 -7.41 15.27
N GLU A 208 3.99 -6.98 16.50
CA GLU A 208 3.50 -5.69 17.00
C GLU A 208 4.38 -4.56 16.46
N THR A 209 3.93 -3.94 15.37
CA THR A 209 4.61 -2.86 14.65
C THR A 209 3.57 -2.00 13.92
N ASP A 210 3.85 -0.71 13.76
CA ASP A 210 3.09 0.18 12.87
C ASP A 210 3.74 0.34 11.50
N ASP A 211 4.93 -0.22 11.30
CA ASP A 211 5.67 -0.18 10.04
C ASP A 211 5.52 -1.51 9.27
N THR A 212 4.88 -1.43 8.12
CA THR A 212 4.72 -2.57 7.20
C THR A 212 6.00 -2.94 6.45
N GLU A 213 6.97 -2.04 6.39
CA GLU A 213 8.11 -2.15 5.48
C GLU A 213 9.00 -3.35 5.82
N GLU A 214 9.35 -3.53 7.09
CA GLU A 214 10.26 -4.60 7.52
C GLU A 214 9.73 -5.99 7.15
N LEU A 215 8.44 -6.23 7.42
CA LEU A 215 7.77 -7.50 7.11
C LEU A 215 7.61 -7.72 5.60
N LEU A 216 7.26 -6.66 4.85
CA LEU A 216 7.21 -6.73 3.39
C LEU A 216 8.59 -7.04 2.81
N LEU A 217 9.65 -6.38 3.29
CA LEU A 217 11.01 -6.63 2.84
C LEU A 217 11.48 -8.05 3.17
N ALA A 218 11.13 -8.57 4.36
CA ALA A 218 11.42 -9.95 4.73
C ALA A 218 10.78 -10.93 3.73
N MET A 219 9.48 -10.79 3.45
CA MET A 219 8.77 -11.60 2.47
C MET A 219 9.37 -11.48 1.05
N ILE A 220 9.71 -10.27 0.63
CA ILE A 220 10.23 -9.99 -0.71
C ILE A 220 11.64 -10.54 -0.91
N ASN A 221 12.54 -10.39 0.06
CA ASN A 221 13.88 -10.96 -0.01
C ASN A 221 13.86 -12.47 -0.20
N THR A 222 12.92 -13.09 0.48
CA THR A 222 12.58 -14.49 0.39
C THR A 222 12.08 -14.89 -1.01
N LEU A 223 11.07 -14.19 -1.54
CA LEU A 223 10.52 -14.48 -2.88
C LEU A 223 11.55 -14.22 -3.99
N LYS A 224 12.51 -13.32 -3.76
CA LYS A 224 13.58 -13.00 -4.69
C LYS A 224 14.51 -14.20 -4.95
N GLU A 225 14.72 -15.06 -3.96
CA GLU A 225 15.53 -16.29 -4.13
C GLU A 225 14.83 -17.32 -5.03
N GLU A 226 13.49 -17.33 -5.04
CA GLU A 226 12.63 -18.24 -5.81
C GLU A 226 12.06 -17.61 -7.09
N LYS A 227 12.51 -16.41 -7.46
CA LYS A 227 11.89 -15.61 -8.53
C LYS A 227 11.70 -16.36 -9.84
N GLU A 228 12.76 -17.00 -10.35
CA GLU A 228 12.71 -17.71 -11.64
C GLU A 228 11.75 -18.91 -11.58
N SER A 229 11.69 -19.60 -10.44
CA SER A 229 10.76 -20.70 -10.20
C SER A 229 9.31 -20.21 -10.19
N LEU A 230 9.05 -19.09 -9.50
CA LEU A 230 7.73 -18.44 -9.46
C LEU A 230 7.27 -18.04 -10.87
N ILE A 231 8.13 -17.41 -11.67
CA ILE A 231 7.77 -17.01 -13.04
C ILE A 231 7.42 -18.25 -13.89
N SER A 232 8.24 -19.31 -13.84
CA SER A 232 7.99 -20.55 -14.60
C SER A 232 6.68 -21.22 -14.18
N GLN A 233 6.44 -21.37 -12.87
CA GLN A 233 5.24 -22.00 -12.34
C GLN A 233 3.98 -21.21 -12.69
N LYS A 234 4.05 -19.88 -12.65
CA LYS A 234 2.94 -19.01 -13.05
C LYS A 234 2.47 -19.28 -14.47
N GLU A 235 3.40 -19.40 -15.40
CA GLU A 235 3.11 -19.65 -16.81
C GLU A 235 2.66 -21.09 -17.06
N GLU A 236 3.37 -22.07 -16.49
CA GLU A 236 3.11 -23.49 -16.72
C GLU A 236 1.81 -23.98 -16.09
N GLN A 237 1.45 -23.42 -14.92
CA GLN A 237 0.31 -23.87 -14.12
C GLN A 237 -0.80 -22.82 -14.05
N ASN A 238 -0.70 -21.72 -14.81
CA ASN A 238 -1.67 -20.63 -14.85
C ASN A 238 -1.99 -20.06 -13.44
N LEU A 239 -0.96 -19.81 -12.65
CA LEU A 239 -1.11 -19.35 -11.27
C LEU A 239 -1.33 -17.85 -11.18
N SER A 240 -2.04 -17.43 -10.13
CA SER A 240 -2.05 -16.04 -9.70
C SER A 240 -1.37 -15.87 -8.35
N TYR A 241 -0.66 -14.75 -8.20
CA TYR A 241 0.14 -14.43 -7.02
C TYR A 241 -0.37 -13.14 -6.42
N GLU A 242 -0.46 -13.11 -5.11
CA GLU A 242 -0.92 -11.94 -4.36
C GLU A 242 -0.19 -11.85 -3.03
N ILE A 243 0.38 -10.68 -2.73
CA ILE A 243 0.82 -10.36 -1.38
C ILE A 243 -0.33 -9.65 -0.67
N VAL A 244 -0.68 -10.13 0.52
CA VAL A 244 -1.66 -9.51 1.39
C VAL A 244 -0.97 -9.06 2.67
N VAL A 245 -1.07 -7.77 2.99
CA VAL A 245 -0.64 -7.21 4.26
C VAL A 245 -1.86 -7.07 5.14
N TYR A 246 -1.92 -7.88 6.19
CA TYR A 246 -2.97 -7.78 7.19
C TYR A 246 -2.46 -6.92 8.34
N ALA A 247 -3.21 -5.88 8.69
CA ALA A 247 -2.92 -5.01 9.82
C ALA A 247 -4.12 -4.99 10.76
N HIS A 248 -3.92 -5.51 11.97
CA HIS A 248 -4.87 -5.47 13.07
C HIS A 248 -4.61 -4.19 13.86
N VAL A 249 -5.36 -3.14 13.53
CA VAL A 249 -5.22 -1.83 14.13
C VAL A 249 -5.80 -1.87 15.54
N ARG A 250 -4.95 -1.57 16.52
CA ARG A 250 -5.33 -1.49 17.95
C ARG A 250 -5.05 -0.08 18.46
N ASN A 251 -5.88 0.39 19.39
CA ASN A 251 -5.70 1.67 20.08
C ASN A 251 -5.52 2.89 19.15
N ARG A 252 -6.06 2.85 17.93
CA ARG A 252 -5.95 3.92 16.92
C ARG A 252 -4.51 4.25 16.50
N GLN A 253 -3.57 3.30 16.64
CA GLN A 253 -2.23 3.46 16.06
C GLN A 253 -2.30 3.09 14.58
N GLU A 254 -2.60 4.05 13.72
CA GLU A 254 -2.73 3.83 12.28
C GLU A 254 -1.39 3.33 11.70
N PRO A 255 -1.39 2.22 10.93
CA PRO A 255 -0.16 1.70 10.34
C PRO A 255 0.33 2.62 9.23
N ALA A 256 1.65 2.84 9.18
CA ALA A 256 2.32 3.40 8.03
C ALA A 256 2.50 2.30 6.98
N ILE A 257 1.71 2.39 5.92
CA ILE A 257 1.69 1.38 4.87
C ILE A 257 2.54 1.88 3.70
N THR A 258 3.68 1.21 3.43
CA THR A 258 4.61 1.60 2.37
C THR A 258 5.12 0.38 1.58
N ALA A 259 5.04 0.46 0.25
CA ALA A 259 5.65 -0.49 -0.68
C ALA A 259 6.73 0.23 -1.51
N LYS A 260 8.00 0.01 -1.15
CA LYS A 260 9.16 0.65 -1.79
C LYS A 260 9.41 0.14 -3.21
N GLU A 261 10.25 0.87 -3.95
CA GLU A 261 10.62 0.59 -5.35
C GLU A 261 11.08 -0.87 -5.56
N ASN A 262 11.86 -1.43 -4.65
CA ASN A 262 12.33 -2.82 -4.73
C ASN A 262 11.22 -3.85 -4.51
N VAL A 263 10.25 -3.56 -3.65
CA VAL A 263 9.05 -4.38 -3.43
C VAL A 263 8.20 -4.37 -4.70
N ILE A 264 7.89 -3.17 -5.21
CA ILE A 264 7.10 -2.98 -6.43
C ILE A 264 7.77 -3.67 -7.63
N SER A 265 9.09 -3.53 -7.76
CA SER A 265 9.84 -4.15 -8.87
C SER A 265 9.77 -5.67 -8.83
N LEU A 266 9.96 -6.30 -7.66
CA LEU A 266 9.84 -7.76 -7.57
C LEU A 266 8.41 -8.21 -7.87
N LEU A 267 7.39 -7.52 -7.34
CA LEU A 267 5.99 -7.83 -7.61
C LEU A 267 5.67 -7.77 -9.10
N HIS A 268 6.21 -6.77 -9.80
CA HIS A 268 6.08 -6.67 -11.25
C HIS A 268 6.75 -7.87 -11.94
N GLU A 269 8.00 -8.19 -11.59
CA GLU A 269 8.77 -9.29 -12.18
C GLU A 269 8.05 -10.65 -12.06
N ILE A 270 7.43 -10.95 -10.91
CA ILE A 270 6.69 -12.20 -10.69
C ILE A 270 5.20 -12.11 -11.10
N GLY A 271 4.73 -10.96 -11.56
CA GLY A 271 3.32 -10.73 -11.89
C GLY A 271 2.38 -10.95 -10.69
N ALA A 272 2.71 -10.41 -9.53
CA ALA A 272 1.89 -10.45 -8.32
C ALA A 272 1.11 -9.14 -8.11
N THR A 273 -0.01 -9.22 -7.38
CA THR A 273 -0.73 -8.04 -6.85
C THR A 273 -0.39 -7.78 -5.39
N LEU A 274 -0.70 -6.59 -4.88
CA LEU A 274 -0.55 -6.24 -3.47
C LEU A 274 -1.87 -5.73 -2.90
N GLU A 275 -2.35 -6.33 -1.82
CA GLU A 275 -3.57 -5.93 -1.13
C GLU A 275 -3.28 -5.63 0.34
N PHE A 276 -3.84 -4.53 0.84
CA PHE A 276 -3.78 -4.16 2.25
C PHE A 276 -5.15 -4.40 2.87
N VAL A 277 -5.17 -5.16 3.96
CA VAL A 277 -6.38 -5.53 4.69
C VAL A 277 -6.25 -5.03 6.11
N LEU A 278 -7.14 -4.11 6.50
CA LEU A 278 -7.19 -3.56 7.84
C LEU A 278 -8.31 -4.21 8.64
N PHE A 279 -7.96 -4.78 9.79
CA PHE A 279 -8.91 -5.22 10.79
C PHE A 279 -8.91 -4.23 11.94
N TYR A 280 -10.05 -3.61 12.17
CA TYR A 280 -10.23 -2.75 13.33
C TYR A 280 -10.94 -3.55 14.44
N ALA A 281 -10.25 -3.76 15.56
CA ALA A 281 -10.85 -4.46 16.68
C ALA A 281 -11.73 -3.48 17.47
N SER A 282 -13.04 -3.48 17.21
CA SER A 282 -13.99 -2.90 18.17
C SER A 282 -14.04 -3.80 19.42
N GLU A 283 -14.09 -3.22 20.63
CA GLU A 283 -14.05 -4.02 21.87
C GLU A 283 -15.19 -5.05 21.98
N GLU A 284 -16.27 -4.92 21.21
CA GLU A 284 -17.38 -5.89 21.17
C GLU A 284 -16.98 -7.27 20.63
N ASN A 285 -15.94 -7.38 19.79
CA ASN A 285 -15.49 -8.67 19.24
C ASN A 285 -14.55 -9.45 20.18
N ARG A 286 -14.18 -8.91 21.36
CA ARG A 286 -13.33 -9.62 22.32
C ARG A 286 -14.05 -10.71 23.13
N TYR A 287 -15.37 -10.87 22.97
CA TYR A 287 -16.15 -11.85 23.73
C TYR A 287 -16.39 -13.19 23.00
N GLU A 288 -16.01 -13.33 21.73
CA GLU A 288 -16.18 -14.60 21.00
C GLU A 288 -14.88 -15.39 20.78
N ASP A 289 -13.71 -14.80 21.04
CA ASP A 289 -12.41 -15.44 20.76
C ASP A 289 -11.82 -16.25 21.95
N ASP A 290 -12.60 -16.45 23.02
CA ASP A 290 -12.25 -17.37 24.13
C ASP A 290 -12.64 -18.83 23.85
N GLY A 291 -13.00 -19.18 22.61
CA GLY A 291 -13.04 -20.57 22.17
C GLY A 291 -13.93 -20.85 20.97
N LEU A 292 -13.29 -21.04 19.80
CA LEU A 292 -13.67 -21.80 18.60
C LEU A 292 -12.54 -21.52 17.59
N ILE A 293 -11.58 -22.39 17.23
CA ILE A 293 -11.36 -23.85 17.29
C ILE A 293 -9.86 -24.09 17.50
#